data_AF-A0A6V7XQD0-F1
#
_entry.id   AF-A0A6V7XQD0-F1
#
_cell.length_a   1.000
_cell.length_b   1.000
_cell.length_c   1.000
_cell.angle_alpha   90.00
_cell.angle_beta   90.00
_cell.angle_gamma   90.00
#
_symmetry.space_group_name_H-M   'P 1'
#
loop_
_entity.id
_entity.type
_entity.pdbx_description
1 polymer ?
#
loop_
_entity_poly.entity_id
_entity_poly.type
_entity_poly.pdbx_seq_one_letter_code
_entity_poly.pdbx_strand_id
1 'polypeptide(L)'
;METTIILGNESIYSNVQPKGQLHCWVRSFIANLLAKTSKDWMTIFGFHNSGTYNNQWMVIDYKLFKPGEELPKNDLFWILEQIPGTTVSRDMTWFLRKYNYWPSYNIPFLKKISDLGGFTEKANINNWWRWGYSPRAKIFQRDHNKVKDMETLRELMRYNDYKHDEYSKCKCDPPYTADGGISTRSDLNPLNGTWELPDMGFKNEGTIDYKGTNYKLFNKFQFEVIGGPIHGGPSNLPPFNWKNSTIDALHYGQPIIWKFKNFTIEWETELK
;
A
#
# COMPACT_ATOMS: atom_id res chain seq x y z
N MET A 1 -7.39 -5.10 3.62
CA MET A 1 -6.21 -4.21 3.61
C MET A 1 -6.38 -3.19 2.51
N GLU A 2 -5.62 -2.09 2.50
CA GLU A 2 -5.82 -1.02 1.50
C GLU A 2 -4.54 -0.24 1.20
N THR A 3 -4.56 0.52 0.10
CA THR A 3 -3.65 1.65 -0.12
C THR A 3 -4.44 2.89 -0.58
N THR A 4 -4.09 4.06 -0.05
CA THR A 4 -4.76 5.34 -0.37
C THR A 4 -4.55 5.77 -1.81
N ILE A 5 -5.62 6.15 -2.50
CA ILE A 5 -5.62 6.79 -3.81
C ILE A 5 -5.55 8.31 -3.63
N ILE A 6 -4.49 8.93 -4.16
CA ILE A 6 -4.32 10.39 -4.10
C ILE A 6 -5.01 11.04 -5.31
N LEU A 7 -6.15 11.70 -5.08
CA LEU A 7 -6.95 12.30 -6.15
C LEU A 7 -6.17 13.36 -6.94
N GLY A 8 -6.38 13.38 -8.25
CA GLY A 8 -5.88 14.43 -9.16
C GLY A 8 -6.96 15.40 -9.64
N ASN A 9 -8.24 15.03 -9.52
CA ASN A 9 -9.36 15.89 -9.86
C ASN A 9 -10.00 16.43 -8.57
N GLU A 10 -9.90 17.73 -8.33
CA GLU A 10 -10.45 18.35 -7.11
C GLU A 10 -11.95 18.68 -7.23
N SER A 11 -12.49 18.79 -8.45
CA SER A 11 -13.91 19.15 -8.66
C SER A 11 -14.88 18.16 -7.99
N ILE A 12 -14.49 16.90 -7.86
CA ILE A 12 -15.30 15.85 -7.24
C ILE A 12 -15.44 16.03 -5.73
N TYR A 13 -14.65 16.89 -5.08
CA TYR A 13 -14.84 17.21 -3.66
C TYR A 13 -16.21 17.84 -3.36
N SER A 14 -16.87 18.44 -4.36
CA SER A 14 -18.27 18.89 -4.25
C SER A 14 -19.25 17.77 -3.88
N ASN A 15 -18.89 16.50 -4.11
CA ASN A 15 -19.69 15.33 -3.73
C ASN A 15 -19.52 14.92 -2.26
N VAL A 16 -18.60 15.53 -1.51
CA VAL A 16 -18.43 15.28 -0.06
C VAL A 16 -19.45 16.12 0.71
N GLN A 17 -20.31 15.46 1.48
CA GLN A 17 -21.46 16.07 2.13
C GLN A 17 -21.56 15.64 3.60
N PRO A 18 -21.93 16.54 4.53
CA PRO A 18 -22.01 16.21 5.95
C PRO A 18 -23.22 15.33 6.30
N LYS A 19 -24.22 15.23 5.43
CA LYS A 19 -25.46 14.45 5.65
C LYS A 19 -25.56 13.30 4.66
N GLY A 20 -26.02 12.14 5.13
CA GLY A 20 -26.23 10.95 4.31
C GLY A 20 -24.96 10.14 3.98
N GLN A 21 -23.82 10.55 4.53
CA GLN A 21 -22.51 9.92 4.32
C GLN A 21 -21.89 9.48 5.65
N LEU A 22 -21.08 8.42 5.62
CA LEU A 22 -20.35 7.91 6.78
C LEU A 22 -18.85 7.93 6.52
N HIS A 23 -18.07 8.39 7.50
CA HIS A 23 -16.62 8.39 7.42
C HIS A 23 -16.07 6.98 7.15
N CYS A 24 -14.96 6.91 6.39
CA CYS A 24 -14.34 5.66 5.97
C CYS A 24 -14.08 4.69 7.12
N TRP A 25 -13.59 5.19 8.26
CA TRP A 25 -13.26 4.35 9.42
C TRP A 25 -14.49 3.67 10.04
N VAL A 26 -15.66 4.32 10.04
CA VAL A 26 -16.92 3.72 10.51
C VAL A 26 -17.36 2.62 9.55
N ARG A 27 -17.30 2.90 8.25
CA ARG A 27 -17.70 1.95 7.21
C ARG A 27 -16.79 0.72 7.17
N SER A 28 -15.47 0.91 7.30
CA SER A 28 -14.53 -0.20 7.33
C SER A 28 -14.71 -1.08 8.57
N PHE A 29 -14.98 -0.49 9.74
CA PHE A 29 -15.31 -1.23 10.95
C PHE A 29 -16.58 -2.07 10.77
N ILE A 30 -17.68 -1.46 10.29
CA ILE A 30 -18.95 -2.16 10.06
C ILE A 30 -18.78 -3.29 9.03
N ALA A 31 -18.06 -3.03 7.93
CA ALA A 31 -17.80 -4.05 6.91
C ALA A 31 -16.97 -5.22 7.48
N ASN A 32 -15.93 -4.94 8.27
CA ASN A 32 -15.15 -5.99 8.95
C ASN A 32 -15.99 -6.82 9.93
N LEU A 33 -16.96 -6.21 10.60
CA LEU A 33 -17.81 -6.88 11.59
C LEU A 33 -18.88 -7.77 10.95
N LEU A 34 -19.46 -7.33 9.84
CA LEU A 34 -20.67 -7.94 9.27
C LEU A 34 -20.41 -8.84 8.05
N ALA A 35 -19.32 -8.62 7.32
CA ALA A 35 -19.07 -9.35 6.08
C ALA A 35 -18.74 -10.82 6.33
N LYS A 36 -19.36 -11.70 5.52
CA LYS A 36 -19.06 -13.14 5.54
C LYS A 36 -18.22 -13.57 4.35
N THR A 37 -18.30 -12.85 3.24
CA THR A 37 -17.49 -13.05 2.03
C THR A 37 -16.76 -11.76 1.65
N SER A 38 -15.76 -11.87 0.77
CA SER A 38 -15.08 -10.70 0.21
C SER A 38 -16.05 -9.79 -0.54
N LYS A 39 -17.04 -10.35 -1.25
CA LYS A 39 -18.08 -9.59 -1.96
C LYS A 39 -19.00 -8.84 -1.00
N ASP A 40 -19.45 -9.49 0.08
CA ASP A 40 -20.28 -8.84 1.11
C ASP A 40 -19.56 -7.63 1.70
N TRP A 41 -18.25 -7.76 1.97
CA TRP A 41 -17.45 -6.65 2.46
C TRP A 41 -17.51 -5.46 1.51
N MET A 42 -17.34 -5.69 0.21
CA MET A 42 -17.43 -4.62 -0.80
C MET A 42 -18.81 -3.97 -0.83
N THR A 43 -19.87 -4.77 -0.74
CA THR A 43 -21.25 -4.26 -0.72
C THR A 43 -21.51 -3.41 0.51
N ILE A 44 -21.14 -3.90 1.70
CA ILE A 44 -21.37 -3.21 2.98
C ILE A 44 -20.56 -1.91 3.04
N PHE A 45 -19.27 -1.96 2.70
CA PHE A 45 -18.40 -0.78 2.71
C PHE A 45 -18.86 0.29 1.70
N GLY A 46 -19.44 -0.13 0.58
CA GLY A 46 -19.93 0.75 -0.48
C GLY A 46 -21.11 1.64 -0.07
N PHE A 47 -21.86 1.29 0.97
CA PHE A 47 -22.96 2.12 1.47
C PHE A 47 -22.46 3.41 2.11
N HIS A 48 -23.22 4.50 1.93
CA HIS A 48 -22.94 5.81 2.53
C HIS A 48 -21.51 6.32 2.29
N ASN A 49 -20.96 6.07 1.10
CA ASN A 49 -19.64 6.57 0.70
C ASN A 49 -19.51 8.07 0.99
N SER A 50 -18.50 8.43 1.79
CA SER A 50 -18.20 9.82 2.14
C SER A 50 -17.22 10.52 1.20
N GLY A 51 -16.54 9.81 0.31
CA GLY A 51 -15.45 10.40 -0.47
C GLY A 51 -14.24 10.85 0.36
N THR A 52 -14.14 10.37 1.60
CA THR A 52 -13.01 10.65 2.50
C THR A 52 -12.20 9.38 2.70
N TYR A 53 -10.88 9.53 2.84
CA TYR A 53 -9.92 8.42 2.90
C TYR A 53 -10.16 7.41 1.76
N ASN A 54 -9.92 7.92 0.54
CA ASN A 54 -10.22 7.26 -0.72
C ASN A 54 -9.15 6.22 -1.02
N ASN A 55 -9.51 4.93 -1.00
CA ASN A 55 -8.55 3.84 -1.05
C ASN A 55 -8.91 2.80 -2.12
N GLN A 56 -7.92 2.02 -2.52
CA GLN A 56 -8.14 0.69 -3.08
C GLN A 56 -8.15 -0.32 -1.92
N TRP A 57 -9.32 -0.80 -1.57
CA TRP A 57 -9.52 -1.90 -0.64
C TRP A 57 -9.32 -3.24 -1.34
N MET A 58 -8.68 -4.16 -0.63
CA MET A 58 -8.39 -5.52 -1.04
C MET A 58 -8.87 -6.47 0.06
N VAL A 59 -9.75 -7.40 -0.29
CA VAL A 59 -10.26 -8.43 0.61
C VAL A 59 -10.08 -9.79 -0.03
N ILE A 60 -9.36 -10.65 0.67
CA ILE A 60 -9.14 -12.05 0.32
C ILE A 60 -9.93 -12.93 1.27
N ASP A 61 -10.66 -13.90 0.73
CA ASP A 61 -11.41 -14.86 1.52
C ASP A 61 -10.63 -16.16 1.70
N TYR A 62 -9.86 -16.26 2.80
CA TYR A 62 -9.08 -17.45 3.11
C TYR A 62 -9.93 -18.73 3.27
N LYS A 63 -11.25 -18.63 3.48
CA LYS A 63 -12.15 -19.80 3.53
C LYS A 63 -12.22 -20.52 2.17
N LEU A 64 -11.93 -19.81 1.09
CA LEU A 64 -11.93 -20.33 -0.28
C LEU A 64 -10.53 -20.75 -0.76
N PHE A 65 -9.49 -20.55 0.04
CA PHE A 65 -8.12 -20.93 -0.30
C PHE A 65 -7.73 -22.23 0.39
N LYS A 66 -7.28 -23.20 -0.41
CA LYS A 66 -6.78 -24.50 0.06
C LYS A 66 -5.37 -24.74 -0.48
N PRO A 67 -4.35 -24.88 0.40
CA PRO A 67 -2.99 -25.14 -0.04
C PRO A 67 -2.88 -26.40 -0.92
N GLY A 68 -2.20 -26.28 -2.06
CA GLY A 68 -2.00 -27.39 -3.00
C GLY A 68 -3.14 -27.59 -4.01
N GLU A 69 -4.26 -26.87 -3.88
CA GLU A 69 -5.36 -26.90 -4.84
C GLU A 69 -5.32 -25.68 -5.78
N GLU A 70 -5.96 -25.79 -6.95
CA GLU A 70 -6.17 -24.64 -7.83
C GLU A 70 -7.07 -23.58 -7.15
N LEU A 71 -6.77 -22.30 -7.39
CA LEU A 71 -7.64 -21.23 -6.92
C LEU A 71 -9.03 -21.33 -7.58
N PRO A 72 -10.12 -21.04 -6.84
CA PRO A 72 -11.47 -21.03 -7.38
C PRO A 72 -11.57 -20.03 -8.54
N LYS A 73 -12.55 -20.21 -9.43
CA LYS A 73 -12.71 -19.33 -10.59
C LYS A 73 -13.01 -17.87 -10.20
N ASN A 74 -13.79 -17.69 -9.13
CA ASN A 74 -14.36 -16.43 -8.68
C ASN A 74 -14.32 -16.34 -7.14
N ASP A 75 -14.64 -15.16 -6.61
CA ASP A 75 -14.96 -14.82 -5.23
C ASP A 75 -13.85 -15.02 -4.17
N LEU A 76 -12.66 -15.48 -4.53
CA LEU A 76 -11.53 -15.52 -3.61
C LEU A 76 -11.04 -14.12 -3.25
N PHE A 77 -10.96 -13.23 -4.23
CA PHE A 77 -10.29 -11.95 -4.08
C PHE A 77 -11.06 -10.84 -4.77
N TRP A 78 -11.49 -9.85 -4.00
CA TRP A 78 -12.18 -8.67 -4.50
C TRP A 78 -11.39 -7.41 -4.18
N ILE A 79 -11.51 -6.43 -5.08
CA ILE A 79 -11.09 -5.07 -4.80
C ILE A 79 -12.29 -4.13 -4.82
N LEU A 80 -12.19 -3.02 -4.08
CA LEU A 80 -13.07 -1.86 -4.21
C LEU A 80 -12.24 -0.60 -4.20
N GLU A 81 -12.49 0.28 -5.16
CA GLU A 81 -11.90 1.60 -5.21
C GLU A 81 -12.98 2.65 -4.97
N GLN A 82 -12.65 3.63 -4.13
CA GLN A 82 -13.56 4.70 -3.72
C GLN A 82 -12.96 6.06 -4.04
N ILE A 83 -13.80 6.98 -4.51
CA ILE A 83 -13.57 8.42 -4.61
C ILE A 83 -14.85 9.18 -4.17
N PRO A 84 -14.83 10.51 -4.02
CA PRO A 84 -16.05 11.29 -3.78
C PRO A 84 -17.18 10.99 -4.77
N GLY A 85 -18.31 10.54 -4.24
CA GLY A 85 -19.52 10.23 -5.02
C GLY A 85 -19.49 8.91 -5.80
N THR A 86 -18.41 8.13 -5.78
CA THR A 86 -18.33 6.86 -6.54
C THR A 86 -17.53 5.78 -5.82
N THR A 87 -18.09 4.58 -5.79
CA THR A 87 -17.39 3.33 -5.47
C THR A 87 -17.50 2.38 -6.66
N VAL A 88 -16.45 1.62 -6.92
CA VAL A 88 -16.47 0.53 -7.92
C VAL A 88 -15.78 -0.68 -7.31
N SER A 89 -16.42 -1.83 -7.33
CA SER A 89 -15.85 -3.10 -6.88
C SER A 89 -15.79 -4.13 -8.02
N ARG A 90 -14.81 -5.04 -7.94
CA ARG A 90 -14.65 -6.11 -8.92
C ARG A 90 -14.01 -7.35 -8.30
N ASP A 91 -14.48 -8.52 -8.72
CA ASP A 91 -13.80 -9.78 -8.49
C ASP A 91 -12.50 -9.83 -9.32
N MET A 92 -11.39 -9.96 -8.63
CA MET A 92 -10.04 -10.00 -9.20
C MET A 92 -9.38 -11.38 -9.01
N THR A 93 -10.16 -12.41 -8.70
CA THR A 93 -9.69 -13.80 -8.57
C THR A 93 -9.00 -14.28 -9.86
N TRP A 94 -9.53 -13.92 -11.02
CA TRP A 94 -8.91 -14.23 -12.31
C TRP A 94 -7.48 -13.66 -12.44
N PHE A 95 -7.20 -12.51 -11.83
CA PHE A 95 -5.88 -11.87 -11.89
C PHE A 95 -4.89 -12.65 -11.05
N LEU A 96 -5.29 -13.07 -9.84
CA LEU A 96 -4.47 -13.96 -9.01
C LEU A 96 -4.18 -15.28 -9.73
N ARG A 97 -5.17 -15.89 -10.40
CA ARG A 97 -4.97 -17.11 -11.20
C ARG A 97 -3.99 -16.93 -12.36
N LYS A 98 -4.00 -15.75 -12.99
CA LYS A 98 -3.18 -15.48 -14.18
C LYS A 98 -1.75 -15.07 -13.82
N TYR A 99 -1.57 -14.27 -12.78
CA TYR A 99 -0.30 -13.61 -12.48
C TYR A 99 0.33 -14.04 -11.16
N ASN A 100 -0.39 -14.78 -10.31
CA ASN A 100 0.04 -15.26 -8.99
C ASN A 100 0.32 -14.15 -7.95
N TYR A 101 -0.10 -12.90 -8.20
CA TYR A 101 -0.01 -11.81 -7.23
C TYR A 101 -1.01 -10.69 -7.55
N TRP A 102 -1.22 -9.79 -6.60
CA TRP A 102 -1.92 -8.52 -6.78
C TRP A 102 -1.11 -7.38 -6.15
N PRO A 103 -0.63 -6.40 -6.93
CA PRO A 103 0.06 -5.25 -6.37
C PRO A 103 -0.90 -4.08 -6.14
N SER A 104 -0.65 -3.31 -5.08
CA SER A 104 -1.37 -2.07 -4.77
C SER A 104 -0.37 -1.00 -4.33
N TYR A 105 -0.44 0.18 -4.93
CA TYR A 105 0.61 1.21 -4.81
C TYR A 105 0.06 2.63 -5.06
N ASN A 106 -1.09 2.96 -4.45
CA ASN A 106 -1.71 4.29 -4.47
C ASN A 106 -2.25 4.80 -5.82
N ILE A 107 -2.23 3.98 -6.87
CA ILE A 107 -2.76 4.30 -8.20
C ILE A 107 -3.98 3.40 -8.47
N PRO A 108 -5.14 3.96 -8.85
CA PRO A 108 -6.34 3.17 -9.10
C PRO A 108 -6.18 2.31 -10.35
N PHE A 109 -6.69 1.09 -10.26
CA PHE A 109 -6.73 0.09 -11.31
C PHE A 109 -8.03 0.13 -12.12
N LEU A 110 -9.17 0.46 -11.50
CA LEU A 110 -10.46 0.43 -12.16
C LEU A 110 -10.62 1.69 -12.99
N LYS A 111 -10.69 1.54 -14.33
CA LYS A 111 -10.71 2.65 -15.30
C LYS A 111 -11.64 3.81 -14.91
N LYS A 112 -12.88 3.52 -14.48
CA LYS A 112 -13.84 4.54 -14.07
C LYS A 112 -13.31 5.42 -12.93
N ILE A 113 -12.63 4.82 -11.96
CA ILE A 113 -12.01 5.53 -10.85
C ILE A 113 -10.77 6.29 -11.31
N SER A 114 -9.94 5.70 -12.19
CA SER A 114 -8.79 6.39 -12.77
C SER A 114 -9.19 7.64 -13.56
N ASP A 115 -10.26 7.56 -14.36
CA ASP A 115 -10.77 8.68 -15.14
C ASP A 115 -11.35 9.78 -14.23
N LEU A 116 -12.32 9.44 -13.37
CA LEU A 116 -12.99 10.42 -12.50
C LEU A 116 -12.05 11.03 -11.47
N GLY A 117 -11.10 10.24 -10.96
CA GLY A 117 -10.09 10.67 -10.00
C GLY A 117 -8.92 11.46 -10.60
N GLY A 118 -8.89 11.68 -11.91
CA GLY A 118 -7.85 12.48 -12.59
C GLY A 118 -6.52 11.74 -12.84
N PHE A 119 -6.47 10.42 -12.66
CA PHE A 119 -5.25 9.63 -12.91
C PHE A 119 -4.98 9.41 -14.39
N THR A 120 -6.02 9.37 -15.23
CA THR A 120 -5.84 9.26 -16.69
C THR A 120 -5.08 10.48 -17.24
N GLU A 121 -5.37 11.68 -16.74
CA GLU A 121 -4.66 12.90 -17.10
C GLU A 121 -3.24 12.93 -16.51
N LYS A 122 -3.09 12.65 -15.20
CA LYS A 122 -1.76 12.56 -14.55
C LYS A 122 -0.85 11.55 -15.24
N ALA A 123 -1.39 10.42 -15.69
CA ALA A 123 -0.64 9.40 -16.41
C ALA A 123 -0.11 9.86 -17.78
N ASN A 124 -0.63 10.95 -18.36
CA ASN A 124 -0.07 11.57 -19.57
C ASN A 124 1.10 12.52 -19.26
N ILE A 125 1.17 13.02 -18.02
CA ILE A 125 2.23 13.92 -17.55
C ILE A 125 3.46 13.11 -17.14
N ASN A 126 3.28 12.09 -16.30
CA ASN A 126 4.39 11.28 -15.80
C ASN A 126 3.96 9.83 -15.50
N ASN A 127 4.86 8.87 -15.75
CA ASN A 127 4.64 7.46 -15.44
C ASN A 127 4.50 7.18 -13.94
N TRP A 128 4.94 8.09 -13.06
CA TRP A 128 4.77 7.99 -11.60
C TRP A 128 3.32 7.77 -11.17
N TRP A 129 2.36 8.32 -11.92
CA TRP A 129 0.93 8.16 -11.67
C TRP A 129 0.24 7.18 -12.63
N ARG A 130 1.00 6.52 -13.52
CA ARG A 130 0.44 5.56 -14.47
C ARG A 130 0.48 4.14 -13.91
N TRP A 131 -0.69 3.52 -13.81
CA TRP A 131 -0.80 2.15 -13.33
C TRP A 131 0.04 1.19 -14.20
N GLY A 132 0.89 0.37 -13.59
CA GLY A 132 1.80 -0.54 -14.29
C GLY A 132 3.13 0.08 -14.75
N TYR A 133 3.34 1.38 -14.51
CA TYR A 133 4.55 2.10 -14.95
C TYR A 133 5.25 2.92 -13.86
N SER A 134 4.63 3.10 -12.69
CA SER A 134 5.31 3.70 -11.53
C SER A 134 6.47 2.81 -11.06
N PRO A 135 7.47 3.36 -10.32
CA PRO A 135 8.59 2.57 -9.83
C PRO A 135 8.16 1.33 -9.05
N ARG A 136 7.21 1.49 -8.12
CA ARG A 136 6.65 0.37 -7.35
C ARG A 136 5.99 -0.67 -8.23
N ALA A 137 5.24 -0.26 -9.25
CA ALA A 137 4.62 -1.19 -10.19
C ALA A 137 5.68 -2.01 -10.95
N LYS A 138 6.78 -1.37 -11.37
CA LYS A 138 7.89 -2.02 -12.07
C LYS A 138 8.69 -2.96 -11.17
N ILE A 139 8.98 -2.55 -9.93
CA ILE A 139 9.64 -3.41 -8.93
C ILE A 139 8.76 -4.64 -8.64
N PHE A 140 7.46 -4.44 -8.38
CA PHE A 140 6.56 -5.57 -8.19
C PHE A 140 6.54 -6.50 -9.40
N GLN A 141 6.39 -5.96 -10.62
CA GLN A 141 6.40 -6.75 -11.85
C GLN A 141 7.70 -7.56 -12.02
N ARG A 142 8.85 -6.99 -11.65
CA ARG A 142 10.16 -7.63 -11.75
C ARG A 142 10.37 -8.70 -10.68
N ASP A 143 9.95 -8.45 -9.45
CA ASP A 143 10.44 -9.17 -8.27
C ASP A 143 9.36 -10.00 -7.53
N HIS A 144 8.07 -9.88 -7.86
CA HIS A 144 7.01 -10.63 -7.16
C HIS A 144 7.21 -12.15 -7.21
N ASN A 145 7.79 -12.66 -8.30
CA ASN A 145 8.07 -14.09 -8.50
C ASN A 145 9.24 -14.61 -7.63
N LYS A 146 10.02 -13.72 -7.02
CA LYS A 146 11.09 -14.09 -6.07
C LYS A 146 10.53 -14.42 -4.69
N VAL A 147 9.30 -14.00 -4.38
CA VAL A 147 8.63 -14.28 -3.11
C VAL A 147 8.17 -15.73 -3.06
N LYS A 148 8.74 -16.50 -2.13
CA LYS A 148 8.47 -17.94 -1.94
C LYS A 148 7.97 -18.27 -0.53
N ASP A 149 8.21 -17.37 0.42
CA ASP A 149 7.93 -17.54 1.84
C ASP A 149 7.77 -16.19 2.54
N MET A 150 7.59 -16.21 3.86
CA MET A 150 7.45 -14.98 4.67
C MET A 150 8.70 -14.11 4.66
N GLU A 151 9.88 -14.71 4.61
CA GLU A 151 11.15 -13.98 4.62
C GLU A 151 11.34 -13.19 3.33
N THR A 152 11.21 -13.86 2.18
CA THR A 152 11.29 -13.22 0.86
C THR A 152 10.13 -12.24 0.61
N LEU A 153 8.94 -12.47 1.20
CA LEU A 153 7.85 -11.49 1.20
C LEU A 153 8.25 -10.23 2.00
N ARG A 154 8.81 -10.40 3.19
CA ARG A 154 9.30 -9.30 4.02
C ARG A 154 10.38 -8.53 3.26
N GLU A 155 11.36 -9.21 2.65
CA GLU A 155 12.41 -8.57 1.85
C GLU A 155 11.84 -7.70 0.73
N LEU A 156 10.87 -8.21 -0.05
CA LEU A 156 10.23 -7.43 -1.12
C LEU A 156 9.47 -6.23 -0.56
N MET A 157 8.65 -6.43 0.47
CA MET A 157 7.84 -5.34 1.05
C MET A 157 8.68 -4.29 1.78
N ARG A 158 9.89 -4.67 2.20
CA ARG A 158 10.90 -3.80 2.79
C ARG A 158 11.93 -3.31 1.78
N TYR A 159 11.76 -3.59 0.49
CA TYR A 159 12.74 -3.27 -0.52
C TYR A 159 12.87 -1.76 -0.77
N ASN A 160 14.10 -1.27 -0.63
CA ASN A 160 14.51 0.04 -1.13
C ASN A 160 16.01 0.02 -1.43
N ASP A 161 16.33 0.09 -2.72
CA ASP A 161 17.70 0.15 -3.24
C ASP A 161 17.87 1.38 -4.15
N TYR A 162 17.28 2.51 -3.73
CA TYR A 162 17.05 3.67 -4.61
C TYR A 162 18.27 4.22 -5.32
N LYS A 163 19.47 4.04 -4.77
CA LYS A 163 20.73 4.50 -5.39
C LYS A 163 21.17 3.65 -6.58
N HIS A 164 20.73 2.39 -6.66
CA HIS A 164 21.18 1.44 -7.68
C HIS A 164 20.03 0.91 -8.56
N ASP A 165 18.80 0.90 -8.04
CA ASP A 165 17.63 0.43 -8.80
C ASP A 165 17.28 1.39 -9.94
N GLU A 166 17.24 0.87 -11.17
CA GLU A 166 16.90 1.64 -12.36
C GLU A 166 15.53 2.33 -12.28
N TYR A 167 14.57 1.74 -11.56
CA TYR A 167 13.22 2.30 -11.42
C TYR A 167 13.15 3.45 -10.42
N SER A 168 14.18 3.63 -9.58
CA SER A 168 14.27 4.79 -8.67
C SER A 168 14.93 6.00 -9.29
N LYS A 169 15.42 5.90 -10.54
CA LYS A 169 16.00 7.02 -11.29
C LYS A 169 14.93 8.03 -11.68
N CYS A 170 15.26 9.32 -11.60
CA CYS A 170 14.43 10.42 -12.08
C CYS A 170 15.26 11.47 -12.81
N LYS A 171 14.61 12.42 -13.49
CA LYS A 171 15.24 13.64 -14.02
C LYS A 171 15.43 14.66 -12.88
N CYS A 172 16.31 14.31 -11.97
CA CYS A 172 16.53 14.94 -10.68
C CYS A 172 18.05 15.02 -10.39
N ASP A 173 18.44 15.80 -9.39
CA ASP A 173 19.80 15.83 -8.85
C ASP A 173 19.73 15.71 -7.33
N PRO A 174 20.20 14.60 -6.72
CA PRO A 174 20.84 13.44 -7.35
C PRO A 174 19.90 12.67 -8.30
N PRO A 175 20.41 11.86 -9.24
CA PRO A 175 19.62 11.24 -10.32
C PRO A 175 18.76 10.05 -9.88
N TYR A 176 18.30 10.06 -8.62
CA TYR A 176 17.46 9.05 -8.00
C TYR A 176 16.64 9.65 -6.87
N THR A 177 15.55 8.98 -6.50
CA THR A 177 14.75 9.32 -5.31
C THR A 177 14.51 8.10 -4.43
N ALA A 178 14.66 8.29 -3.12
CA ALA A 178 14.36 7.28 -2.10
C ALA A 178 12.86 6.93 -1.99
N ASP A 179 12.00 7.64 -2.73
CA ASP A 179 10.57 7.34 -2.88
C ASP A 179 10.29 6.31 -3.99
N GLY A 180 11.29 5.95 -4.78
CA GLY A 180 11.19 4.95 -5.84
C GLY A 180 11.12 3.50 -5.35
N GLY A 181 11.43 3.24 -4.07
CA GLY A 181 11.37 1.91 -3.45
C GLY A 181 9.95 1.45 -3.10
N ILE A 182 9.79 0.17 -2.76
CA ILE A 182 8.54 -0.35 -2.17
C ILE A 182 8.36 0.24 -0.77
N SER A 183 9.44 0.25 0.01
CA SER A 183 9.50 0.84 1.36
C SER A 183 10.21 2.19 1.30
N THR A 184 9.45 3.27 1.08
CA THR A 184 9.99 4.61 0.83
C THR A 184 10.78 5.18 2.03
N ARG A 185 11.80 5.99 1.73
CA ARG A 185 12.71 6.65 2.70
C ARG A 185 12.93 8.11 2.31
N SER A 186 11.86 8.90 2.25
CA SER A 186 11.95 10.30 1.81
C SER A 186 12.91 11.15 2.66
N ASP A 187 13.14 10.75 3.91
CA ASP A 187 14.13 11.35 4.81
C ASP A 187 15.59 11.24 4.32
N LEU A 188 15.88 10.33 3.41
CA LEU A 188 17.21 10.14 2.82
C LEU A 188 17.45 10.96 1.55
N ASN A 189 16.43 11.65 1.03
CA ASN A 189 16.57 12.58 -0.08
C ASN A 189 17.20 13.89 0.41
N PRO A 190 18.15 14.51 -0.32
CA PRO A 190 18.74 15.78 0.12
C PRO A 190 17.73 16.94 0.07
N LEU A 191 17.80 17.82 1.07
CA LEU A 191 16.99 19.05 1.15
C LEU A 191 17.22 20.00 -0.04
N ASN A 192 18.45 20.03 -0.56
CA ASN A 192 18.87 20.89 -1.67
C ASN A 192 18.84 20.18 -3.03
N GLY A 193 18.20 19.00 -3.12
CA GLY A 193 18.05 18.29 -4.38
C GLY A 193 17.06 18.97 -5.34
N THR A 194 17.19 18.66 -6.63
CA THR A 194 16.19 19.01 -7.64
C THR A 194 15.35 17.78 -7.97
N TRP A 195 14.05 17.95 -8.19
CA TRP A 195 13.10 16.83 -8.27
C TRP A 195 12.21 16.95 -9.50
N GLU A 196 12.05 15.85 -10.24
CA GLU A 196 11.18 15.81 -11.43
C GLU A 196 9.71 16.03 -11.04
N LEU A 197 9.30 15.48 -9.90
CA LEU A 197 8.00 15.72 -9.27
C LEU A 197 8.21 16.25 -7.85
N PRO A 198 7.39 17.22 -7.38
CA PRO A 198 7.52 17.77 -6.02
C PRO A 198 7.52 16.71 -4.92
N ASP A 199 6.72 15.65 -5.10
CA ASP A 199 6.57 14.58 -4.12
C ASP A 199 7.80 13.69 -3.96
N MET A 200 8.82 13.79 -4.83
CA MET A 200 10.02 12.94 -4.79
C MET A 200 11.10 13.41 -3.80
N GLY A 201 10.95 14.59 -3.21
CA GLY A 201 11.99 15.23 -2.42
C GLY A 201 12.11 14.77 -0.98
N PHE A 202 12.89 15.52 -0.19
CA PHE A 202 12.99 15.32 1.25
C PHE A 202 11.64 15.55 1.93
N LYS A 203 11.20 14.58 2.74
CA LYS A 203 9.99 14.69 3.56
C LYS A 203 10.17 13.95 4.88
N ASN A 204 9.46 14.40 5.92
CA ASN A 204 9.18 13.61 7.11
C ASN A 204 8.09 12.57 6.79
N GLU A 205 8.40 11.68 5.85
CA GLU A 205 7.48 10.67 5.32
C GLU A 205 8.29 9.43 4.93
N GLY A 206 7.65 8.28 4.96
CA GLY A 206 8.24 7.03 4.53
C GLY A 206 7.35 5.86 4.91
N THR A 207 7.80 4.66 4.56
CA THR A 207 7.15 3.44 5.03
C THR A 207 7.55 3.17 6.47
N ILE A 208 6.59 3.14 7.38
CA ILE A 208 6.85 3.08 8.83
C ILE A 208 6.68 1.70 9.45
N ASP A 209 6.28 0.69 8.68
CA ASP A 209 6.15 -0.68 9.18
C ASP A 209 6.15 -1.70 8.04
N TYR A 210 6.06 -2.98 8.41
CA TYR A 210 5.53 -4.05 7.57
C TYR A 210 4.68 -4.97 8.43
N LYS A 211 3.61 -5.49 7.83
CA LYS A 211 2.78 -6.56 8.38
C LYS A 211 2.57 -7.60 7.29
N GLY A 212 2.87 -8.86 7.58
CA GLY A 212 2.71 -9.96 6.63
C GLY A 212 2.07 -11.17 7.27
N THR A 213 1.17 -11.84 6.55
CA THR A 213 0.58 -13.10 6.99
C THR A 213 0.54 -14.08 5.82
N ASN A 214 0.33 -15.34 6.14
CA ASN A 214 0.09 -16.41 5.18
C ASN A 214 -1.03 -17.30 5.70
N TYR A 215 -1.40 -18.34 4.96
CA TYR A 215 -2.46 -19.27 5.36
C TYR A 215 -2.27 -19.86 6.78
N LYS A 216 -1.04 -20.24 7.14
CA LYS A 216 -0.75 -20.85 8.46
C LYS A 216 -0.88 -19.84 9.60
N LEU A 217 -0.34 -18.64 9.42
CA LEU A 217 -0.41 -17.57 10.41
C LEU A 217 -1.84 -17.04 10.54
N PHE A 218 -2.54 -16.84 9.42
CA PHE A 218 -3.91 -16.34 9.41
C PHE A 218 -4.88 -17.24 10.18
N ASN A 219 -4.76 -18.57 10.04
CA ASN A 219 -5.59 -19.53 10.80
C ASN A 219 -5.34 -19.50 12.32
N LYS A 220 -4.24 -18.89 12.76
CA LYS A 220 -3.92 -18.65 14.17
C LYS A 220 -4.14 -17.19 14.57
N PHE A 221 -4.70 -16.38 13.67
CA PHE A 221 -4.84 -14.93 13.81
C PHE A 221 -3.50 -14.22 14.03
N GLN A 222 -2.42 -14.72 13.45
CA GLN A 222 -1.07 -14.19 13.58
C GLN A 222 -0.62 -13.47 12.31
N PHE A 223 0.37 -12.61 12.47
CA PHE A 223 1.12 -12.00 11.38
C PHE A 223 2.54 -11.66 11.87
N GLU A 224 3.48 -11.64 10.94
CA GLU A 224 4.81 -11.07 11.15
C GLU A 224 4.74 -9.55 11.06
N VAL A 225 5.44 -8.86 11.94
CA VAL A 225 5.52 -7.41 11.99
C VAL A 225 6.98 -6.94 12.10
N ILE A 226 7.26 -5.78 11.52
CA ILE A 226 8.45 -4.98 11.83
C ILE A 226 8.03 -3.51 11.89
N GLY A 227 8.43 -2.81 12.95
CA GLY A 227 8.18 -1.39 13.13
C GLY A 227 9.33 -0.52 12.61
N GLY A 228 8.98 0.68 12.13
CA GLY A 228 9.90 1.72 11.70
C GLY A 228 10.30 1.68 10.22
N PRO A 229 11.01 2.73 9.76
CA PRO A 229 11.58 2.79 8.42
C PRO A 229 12.52 1.63 8.09
N ILE A 230 12.61 1.25 6.81
CA ILE A 230 13.57 0.24 6.36
C ILE A 230 15.00 0.68 6.67
N HIS A 231 15.81 -0.26 7.15
CA HIS A 231 17.26 -0.16 7.29
C HIS A 231 17.91 -1.47 6.85
N GLY A 232 19.17 -1.43 6.41
CA GLY A 232 19.81 -2.56 5.75
C GLY A 232 19.33 -2.70 4.30
N GLY A 233 19.02 -3.93 3.87
CA GLY A 233 18.67 -4.23 2.48
C GLY A 233 19.87 -4.09 1.52
N PRO A 234 19.64 -4.14 0.20
CA PRO A 234 20.71 -4.14 -0.80
C PRO A 234 21.61 -2.88 -0.75
N SER A 235 21.01 -1.73 -0.45
CA SER A 235 21.71 -0.45 -0.28
C SER A 235 22.32 -0.24 1.11
N ASN A 236 22.20 -1.20 2.03
CA ASN A 236 22.59 -1.07 3.44
C ASN A 236 22.14 0.28 4.07
N LEU A 237 20.84 0.60 3.93
CA LEU A 237 20.28 1.87 4.36
C LEU A 237 20.48 2.08 5.88
N PRO A 238 20.84 3.29 6.32
CA PRO A 238 21.01 3.55 7.75
C PRO A 238 19.67 3.45 8.48
N PRO A 239 19.64 2.95 9.73
CA PRO A 239 18.50 3.12 10.61
C PRO A 239 18.12 4.60 10.73
N PHE A 240 16.82 4.89 10.69
CA PHE A 240 16.35 6.23 10.96
C PHE A 240 16.66 6.61 12.41
N ASN A 241 17.16 7.83 12.61
CA ASN A 241 17.61 8.31 13.91
C ASN A 241 17.18 9.78 14.09
N TRP A 242 16.26 10.01 15.03
CA TRP A 242 15.75 11.35 15.35
C TRP A 242 16.86 12.34 15.69
N LYS A 243 17.94 11.92 16.37
CA LYS A 243 19.05 12.81 16.76
C LYS A 243 19.89 13.30 15.58
N ASN A 244 19.96 12.51 14.51
CA ASN A 244 20.79 12.82 13.33
C ASN A 244 19.95 13.36 12.16
N SER A 245 18.64 13.45 12.35
CA SER A 245 17.71 13.93 11.34
C SER A 245 17.65 15.47 11.35
N THR A 246 17.39 16.07 10.20
CA THR A 246 17.05 17.49 10.06
C THR A 246 15.57 17.77 10.29
N ILE A 247 14.77 16.73 10.58
CA ILE A 247 13.33 16.83 10.84
C ILE A 247 13.11 17.39 12.25
N ASP A 248 12.53 18.58 12.32
CA ASP A 248 12.03 19.17 13.56
C ASP A 248 10.54 18.82 13.77
N ALA A 249 10.27 17.79 14.56
CA ALA A 249 8.92 17.33 14.87
C ALA A 249 8.83 16.78 16.29
N LEU A 250 7.69 16.96 16.96
CA LEU A 250 7.45 16.33 18.26
C LEU A 250 7.28 14.81 18.09
N HIS A 251 8.01 14.04 18.89
CA HIS A 251 8.04 12.57 18.82
C HIS A 251 8.13 11.93 20.22
N TYR A 252 7.36 12.44 21.18
CA TYR A 252 7.33 11.93 22.55
C TYR A 252 7.00 10.44 22.60
N GLY A 253 7.77 9.69 23.40
CA GLY A 253 7.61 8.25 23.57
C GLY A 253 8.15 7.41 22.41
N GLN A 254 8.59 8.02 21.31
CA GLN A 254 9.24 7.28 20.23
C GLN A 254 10.70 6.95 20.59
N PRO A 255 11.22 5.80 20.14
CA PRO A 255 12.66 5.51 20.20
C PRO A 255 13.44 6.53 19.39
N ILE A 256 14.63 6.91 19.89
CA ILE A 256 15.55 7.78 19.15
C ILE A 256 16.05 7.11 17.86
N ILE A 257 16.35 5.80 17.90
CA ILE A 257 16.83 5.03 16.75
C ILE A 257 15.80 3.94 16.42
N TRP A 258 15.35 3.92 15.18
CA TRP A 258 14.41 2.93 14.66
C TRP A 258 15.15 1.78 14.00
N LYS A 259 15.54 0.79 14.82
CA LYS A 259 16.29 -0.41 14.40
C LYS A 259 15.67 -1.69 14.95
N PHE A 260 14.36 -1.86 14.72
CA PHE A 260 13.62 -3.02 15.22
C PHE A 260 13.85 -4.26 14.35
N LYS A 261 13.91 -5.42 14.99
CA LYS A 261 13.84 -6.72 14.31
C LYS A 261 12.38 -7.11 14.06
N ASN A 262 12.16 -7.99 13.09
CA ASN A 262 10.84 -8.60 12.89
C ASN A 262 10.52 -9.59 14.01
N PHE A 263 9.23 -9.80 14.26
CA PHE A 263 8.71 -10.88 15.11
C PHE A 263 7.30 -11.26 14.68
N THR A 264 6.84 -12.45 15.05
CA THR A 264 5.45 -12.89 14.84
C THR A 264 4.62 -12.55 16.07
N ILE A 265 3.44 -11.96 15.86
CA ILE A 265 2.50 -11.69 16.94
C ILE A 265 1.96 -13.01 17.52
N GLU A 266 1.99 -13.11 18.83
CA GLU A 266 1.37 -14.20 19.60
C GLU A 266 0.23 -13.61 20.44
N TRP A 267 -0.89 -14.33 20.50
CA TRP A 267 -2.00 -13.93 21.35
C TRP A 267 -1.69 -14.29 22.79
N GLU A 268 -1.92 -13.36 23.71
CA GLU A 268 -1.79 -13.62 25.15
C GLU A 268 -2.87 -14.59 25.65
N THR A 269 -3.99 -14.71 24.92
CA THR A 269 -5.11 -15.61 25.22
C THR A 269 -5.21 -16.74 24.21
N GLU A 270 -5.48 -17.95 24.69
CA GLU A 270 -5.82 -19.08 23.83
C GLU A 270 -7.11 -18.77 23.05
N LEU A 271 -7.00 -18.81 21.72
CA LEU A 271 -8.13 -18.64 20.83
C LEU A 271 -8.97 -19.93 20.81
N LYS A 272 -10.27 -19.81 21.06
CA LYS A 272 -11.24 -20.90 20.98
C LYS A 272 -11.80 -21.06 19.57
#